data_AF-L0BY53-F1
#
_entry.id   AF-L0BY53-F1
#
_cell.length_a   1.000
_cell.length_b   1.000
_cell.length_c   1.000
_cell.angle_alpha   90.00
_cell.angle_beta   90.00
_cell.angle_gamma   90.00
#
_symmetry.space_group_name_H-M   'P 1'
#
loop_
_entity.id
_entity.type
_entity.pdbx_description
1 polymer ?
#
loop_
_entity_poly.entity_id
_entity_poly.type
_entity_poly.pdbx_seq_one_letter_code
_entity_poly.pdbx_strand_id
1 'polypeptide(L)'
;MVVLMHSRFQKGKIPNSVLKRDLGLIGATMMGLGSIVGTGVFVSIGVAAGVTGPSVVLAIVLAALVATCNALSSAQLAASHPVSGGTHEYGYRYLHPALGFTAGWMFLCAKIASAATAALGFAGYLLHLLGITSISMIPIAVSIAILLTLLVLSGLKKSNLANLIIVSITLISLITFVLSGLPHLFSMGLPHFKPFFPTAAPSGLRNFLYATALMFVAYTGYARIATLGEEVKNPKRFIPQAIILTLIISAVLYIAVAVVAISIVGEDHLSQAAPVAFSVS
;
A
#
# COMPACT_ATOMS: atom_id res chain seq x y z
N MET A 1 -15.82 -8.17 -52.68
CA MET A 1 -14.77 -7.51 -51.89
C MET A 1 -15.14 -7.43 -50.39
N VAL A 2 -15.76 -8.48 -49.82
CA VAL A 2 -16.13 -8.55 -48.38
C VAL A 2 -15.87 -9.97 -47.80
N VAL A 3 -15.23 -10.87 -48.56
CA VAL A 3 -15.05 -12.29 -48.18
C VAL A 3 -13.60 -12.67 -47.81
N LEU A 4 -12.62 -11.75 -47.81
CA LEU A 4 -11.19 -12.12 -47.63
C LEU A 4 -10.44 -11.38 -46.52
N MET A 5 -11.13 -10.71 -45.60
CA MET A 5 -10.50 -9.95 -44.51
C MET A 5 -10.79 -10.55 -43.12
N HIS A 6 -11.03 -11.87 -43.07
CA HIS A 6 -11.26 -12.62 -41.82
C HIS A 6 -10.23 -13.73 -41.56
N SER A 7 -9.15 -13.86 -42.35
CA SER A 7 -8.21 -14.99 -42.23
C SER A 7 -6.73 -14.63 -42.02
N ARG A 8 -6.40 -13.39 -41.61
CA ARG A 8 -5.00 -12.99 -41.39
C ARG A 8 -4.64 -12.46 -40.01
N PHE A 9 -5.37 -12.83 -38.96
CA PHE A 9 -4.76 -12.90 -37.64
C PHE A 9 -4.08 -14.25 -37.50
N GLN A 10 -2.87 -14.33 -38.06
CA GLN A 10 -1.91 -15.36 -37.71
C GLN A 10 -1.88 -15.48 -36.18
N LYS A 11 -2.14 -16.69 -35.68
CA LYS A 11 -1.71 -17.13 -34.36
C LYS A 11 -0.19 -16.96 -34.29
N GLY A 12 0.28 -15.74 -34.03
CA GLY A 12 1.58 -15.53 -33.44
C GLY A 12 1.52 -16.30 -32.13
N LYS A 13 2.31 -17.37 -32.01
CA LYS A 13 2.62 -17.96 -30.71
C LYS A 13 3.22 -16.81 -29.89
N ILE A 14 2.39 -16.14 -29.09
CA ILE A 14 2.88 -15.35 -27.98
C ILE A 14 3.76 -16.34 -27.22
N PRO A 15 5.07 -16.10 -27.07
CA PRO A 15 5.89 -16.98 -26.26
C PRO A 15 5.19 -17.02 -24.90
N ASN A 16 4.67 -18.19 -24.53
CA ASN A 16 4.21 -18.44 -23.17
C ASN A 16 5.46 -18.34 -22.32
N SER A 17 5.83 -17.14 -21.90
CA SER A 17 6.83 -16.92 -20.87
C SER A 17 6.17 -17.38 -19.58
N VAL A 18 6.13 -18.70 -19.38
CA VAL A 18 5.62 -19.30 -18.16
C VAL A 18 6.47 -18.75 -17.03
N LEU A 19 5.88 -17.91 -16.19
CA LEU A 19 6.54 -17.37 -15.01
C LEU A 19 6.98 -18.54 -14.13
N LYS A 20 8.22 -18.48 -13.62
CA LYS A 20 8.74 -19.54 -12.75
C LYS A 20 8.11 -19.39 -11.36
N ARG A 21 7.58 -20.48 -10.84
CA ARG A 21 7.04 -20.58 -9.48
C ARG A 21 8.16 -20.67 -8.45
N ASP A 22 8.86 -19.57 -8.23
CA ASP A 22 10.03 -19.53 -7.33
C ASP A 22 9.71 -18.98 -5.93
N LEU A 23 8.55 -18.34 -5.74
CA LEU A 23 8.19 -17.72 -4.47
C LEU A 23 7.53 -18.69 -3.50
N GLY A 24 8.16 -18.92 -2.36
CA GLY A 24 7.50 -19.54 -1.20
C GLY A 24 6.61 -18.56 -0.45
N LEU A 25 5.96 -19.04 0.61
CA LEU A 25 5.10 -18.26 1.50
C LEU A 25 5.79 -16.99 2.04
N ILE A 26 7.06 -17.11 2.48
CA ILE A 26 7.82 -15.98 3.03
C ILE A 26 8.07 -14.93 1.95
N GLY A 27 8.49 -15.34 0.75
CA GLY A 27 8.73 -14.42 -0.37
C GLY A 27 7.45 -13.68 -0.79
N ALA A 28 6.32 -14.38 -0.84
CA ALA A 28 5.02 -13.78 -1.13
C ALA A 28 4.60 -12.77 -0.03
N THR A 29 4.81 -13.12 1.24
CA THR A 29 4.51 -12.25 2.38
C THR A 29 5.39 -10.99 2.36
N MET A 30 6.69 -11.12 2.07
CA MET A 30 7.62 -9.99 1.95
C MET A 30 7.29 -9.08 0.77
N MET A 31 6.79 -9.63 -0.34
CA MET A 31 6.26 -8.80 -1.43
C MET A 31 4.98 -8.06 -1.05
N GLY A 32 4.09 -8.70 -0.29
CA GLY A 32 2.90 -8.05 0.25
C GLY A 32 3.26 -6.93 1.22
N LEU A 33 4.17 -7.20 2.16
CA LEU A 33 4.64 -6.21 3.14
C LEU A 33 5.32 -5.03 2.44
N GLY A 34 6.18 -5.27 1.44
CA GLY A 34 6.76 -4.17 0.65
C GLY A 34 5.75 -3.35 -0.12
N SER A 35 4.60 -3.94 -0.46
CA SER A 35 3.50 -3.24 -1.13
C SER A 35 2.58 -2.48 -0.16
N ILE A 36 2.57 -2.83 1.12
CA ILE A 36 1.73 -2.19 2.16
C ILE A 36 2.52 -1.13 2.92
N VAL A 37 3.68 -1.52 3.49
CA VAL A 37 4.40 -0.75 4.52
C VAL A 37 4.80 0.64 4.03
N GLY A 38 5.26 0.76 2.77
CA GLY A 38 5.80 2.00 2.20
C GLY A 38 4.97 3.27 2.48
N THR A 39 4.03 3.62 1.60
CA THR A 39 3.23 4.83 1.81
C THR A 39 2.30 4.73 3.01
N GLY A 40 1.92 3.53 3.42
CA GLY A 40 0.99 3.34 4.52
C GLY A 40 1.52 3.89 5.84
N VAL A 41 2.70 3.46 6.26
CA VAL A 41 3.27 3.89 7.54
C VAL A 41 3.86 5.30 7.47
N PHE A 42 4.52 5.63 6.35
CA PHE A 42 5.29 6.86 6.22
C PHE A 42 4.46 8.06 5.71
N VAL A 43 3.25 7.84 5.22
CA VAL A 43 2.39 8.92 4.72
C VAL A 43 0.98 8.81 5.30
N SER A 44 0.31 7.67 5.07
CA SER A 44 -1.12 7.55 5.38
C SER A 44 -1.44 7.72 6.85
N ILE A 45 -0.60 7.21 7.76
CA ILE A 45 -0.82 7.38 9.22
C ILE A 45 -0.82 8.86 9.60
N GLY A 46 0.15 9.65 9.15
CA GLY A 46 0.23 11.06 9.52
C GLY A 46 -0.90 11.91 8.93
N VAL A 47 -1.27 11.66 7.66
CA VAL A 47 -2.43 12.32 7.03
C VAL A 47 -3.73 11.96 7.76
N ALA A 48 -3.94 10.67 8.07
CA ALA A 48 -5.14 10.22 8.78
C ALA A 48 -5.19 10.75 10.22
N ALA A 49 -4.05 10.80 10.93
CA ALA A 49 -3.94 11.40 12.25
C ALA A 49 -4.27 12.89 12.24
N GLY A 50 -3.85 13.65 11.21
CA GLY A 50 -4.26 15.05 11.06
C GLY A 50 -5.77 15.25 10.88
N VAL A 51 -6.49 14.25 10.34
CA VAL A 51 -7.94 14.36 10.10
C VAL A 51 -8.76 13.97 11.33
N THR A 52 -8.39 12.88 11.99
CA THR A 52 -9.20 12.29 13.08
C THR A 52 -8.52 12.33 14.44
N GLY A 53 -7.31 12.87 14.54
CA GLY A 53 -6.53 12.92 15.77
C GLY A 53 -6.19 11.51 16.30
N PRO A 54 -6.19 11.32 17.64
CA PRO A 54 -5.81 10.06 18.28
C PRO A 54 -6.69 8.86 17.91
N SER A 55 -7.93 9.09 17.47
CA SER A 55 -8.81 8.02 17.01
C SER A 55 -8.35 7.36 15.71
N VAL A 56 -7.25 7.81 15.10
CA VAL A 56 -6.61 7.14 13.95
C VAL A 56 -6.25 5.69 14.28
N VAL A 57 -5.95 5.38 15.54
CA VAL A 57 -5.68 4.00 15.98
C VAL A 57 -6.89 3.10 15.73
N LEU A 58 -8.12 3.59 16.01
CA LEU A 58 -9.34 2.85 15.67
C LEU A 58 -9.62 2.84 14.17
N ALA A 59 -9.27 3.91 13.44
CA ALA A 59 -9.44 3.98 12.00
C ALA A 59 -8.55 2.93 11.30
N ILE A 60 -7.33 2.72 11.80
CA ILE A 60 -6.40 1.67 11.35
C ILE A 60 -7.03 0.28 11.56
N VAL A 61 -7.59 0.01 12.74
CA VAL A 61 -8.26 -1.28 13.03
C VAL A 61 -9.45 -1.51 12.10
N LEU A 62 -10.33 -0.52 11.97
CA LEU A 62 -11.52 -0.65 11.12
C LEU A 62 -11.14 -0.81 9.64
N ALA A 63 -10.14 -0.06 9.17
CA ALA A 63 -9.60 -0.19 7.83
C ALA A 63 -9.01 -1.59 7.58
N ALA A 64 -8.27 -2.15 8.54
CA ALA A 64 -7.71 -3.50 8.44
C ALA A 64 -8.81 -4.58 8.37
N LEU A 65 -9.92 -4.42 9.12
CA LEU A 65 -11.07 -5.32 9.05
C LEU A 65 -11.72 -5.29 7.67
N VAL A 66 -12.02 -4.09 7.15
CA VAL A 66 -12.62 -3.92 5.81
C VAL A 66 -11.69 -4.45 4.72
N ALA A 67 -10.38 -4.18 4.84
CA ALA A 67 -9.36 -4.71 3.94
C ALA A 67 -9.29 -6.23 4.00
N THR A 68 -9.43 -6.84 5.17
CA THR A 68 -9.43 -8.30 5.33
C THR A 68 -10.62 -8.93 4.61
N CYS A 69 -11.82 -8.37 4.74
CA CYS A 69 -12.99 -8.86 4.00
C CYS A 69 -12.75 -8.83 2.48
N ASN A 70 -12.24 -7.72 1.95
CA ASN A 70 -11.92 -7.58 0.53
C ASN A 70 -10.79 -8.54 0.10
N ALA A 71 -9.77 -8.69 0.94
CA ALA A 71 -8.60 -9.50 0.67
C ALA A 71 -8.90 -10.99 0.69
N LEU A 72 -9.75 -11.47 1.58
CA LEU A 72 -10.16 -12.87 1.63
C LEU A 72 -10.99 -13.26 0.40
N SER A 73 -11.91 -12.39 -0.04
CA SER A 73 -12.64 -12.58 -1.31
C SER A 73 -11.68 -12.66 -2.50
N SER A 74 -10.72 -11.73 -2.57
CA SER A 74 -9.68 -11.73 -3.61
C SER A 74 -8.77 -12.96 -3.54
N ALA A 75 -8.42 -13.41 -2.33
CA ALA A 75 -7.56 -14.56 -2.11
C ALA A 75 -8.22 -15.87 -2.56
N GLN A 76 -9.53 -16.02 -2.37
CA GLN A 76 -10.27 -17.19 -2.85
C GLN A 76 -10.25 -17.27 -4.38
N LEU A 77 -10.47 -16.14 -5.06
CA LEU A 77 -10.38 -16.06 -6.53
C LEU A 77 -8.95 -16.31 -7.04
N ALA A 78 -7.94 -15.76 -6.37
CA ALA A 78 -6.54 -16.00 -6.73
C ALA A 78 -6.10 -17.44 -6.48
N ALA A 79 -6.64 -18.10 -5.46
CA ALA A 79 -6.41 -19.50 -5.19
C ALA A 79 -7.09 -20.41 -6.22
N SER A 80 -8.33 -20.12 -6.61
CA SER A 80 -9.06 -20.92 -7.60
C SER A 80 -8.57 -20.70 -9.03
N HIS A 81 -8.16 -19.48 -9.37
CA HIS A 81 -7.65 -19.07 -10.68
C HIS A 81 -6.27 -18.41 -10.55
N PRO A 82 -5.20 -19.22 -10.36
CA PRO A 82 -3.85 -18.74 -10.09
C PRO A 82 -3.14 -18.31 -11.39
N VAL A 83 -3.67 -17.26 -12.00
CA VAL A 83 -3.14 -16.61 -13.22
C VAL A 83 -2.73 -15.18 -12.91
N SER A 84 -1.77 -14.65 -13.66
CA SER A 84 -1.36 -13.26 -13.54
C SER A 84 -2.42 -12.37 -14.19
N GLY A 85 -3.13 -11.57 -13.40
CA GLY A 85 -4.17 -10.66 -13.91
C GLY A 85 -5.07 -10.05 -12.84
N GLY A 86 -5.20 -10.69 -11.68
CA GLY A 86 -5.97 -10.17 -10.56
C GLY A 86 -7.43 -9.88 -10.93
N THR A 87 -8.00 -8.81 -10.37
CA THR A 87 -9.42 -8.46 -10.49
C THR A 87 -9.90 -8.27 -11.94
N HIS A 88 -9.04 -7.78 -12.84
CA HIS A 88 -9.36 -7.69 -14.27
C HIS A 88 -9.73 -9.06 -14.85
N GLU A 89 -8.87 -10.06 -14.61
CA GLU A 89 -9.04 -11.40 -15.14
C GLU A 89 -10.27 -12.10 -14.51
N TYR A 90 -10.50 -11.89 -13.22
CA TYR A 90 -11.69 -12.44 -12.56
C TYR A 90 -12.98 -11.83 -13.10
N GLY A 91 -13.03 -10.51 -13.29
CA GLY A 91 -14.19 -9.82 -13.85
C GLY A 91 -14.46 -10.22 -15.30
N TYR A 92 -13.40 -10.34 -16.10
CA TYR A 92 -13.50 -10.78 -17.50
C TYR A 92 -14.04 -12.21 -17.61
N ARG A 93 -13.56 -13.10 -16.74
CA ARG A 93 -13.89 -14.53 -16.79
C ARG A 93 -15.23 -14.89 -16.17
N TYR A 94 -15.61 -14.32 -15.02
CA TYR A 94 -16.78 -14.74 -14.24
C TYR A 94 -18.02 -13.88 -14.45
N LEU A 95 -17.86 -12.63 -14.94
CA LEU A 95 -18.96 -11.67 -15.01
C LEU A 95 -19.23 -11.25 -16.44
N HIS A 96 -18.40 -10.35 -16.97
CA HIS A 96 -18.56 -9.81 -18.33
C HIS A 96 -17.25 -9.13 -18.77
N PRO A 97 -16.87 -9.20 -20.06
CA PRO A 97 -15.68 -8.51 -20.58
C PRO A 97 -15.60 -7.02 -20.21
N ALA A 98 -16.73 -6.32 -20.25
CA ALA A 98 -16.81 -4.91 -19.87
C ALA A 98 -16.47 -4.66 -18.39
N LEU A 99 -16.87 -5.56 -17.48
CA LEU A 99 -16.56 -5.42 -16.05
C LEU A 99 -15.10 -5.75 -15.74
N GLY A 100 -14.50 -6.70 -16.47
CA GLY A 100 -13.06 -6.93 -16.44
C GLY A 100 -12.29 -5.69 -16.89
N PHE A 101 -12.69 -5.10 -18.01
CA PHE A 101 -12.08 -3.87 -18.55
C PHE A 101 -12.17 -2.70 -17.56
N THR A 102 -13.35 -2.42 -17.00
CA THR A 102 -13.51 -1.34 -16.00
C THR A 102 -12.67 -1.60 -14.76
N ALA A 103 -12.61 -2.84 -14.26
CA ALA A 103 -11.76 -3.21 -13.13
C ALA A 103 -10.27 -2.97 -13.42
N GLY A 104 -9.79 -3.31 -14.63
CA GLY A 104 -8.43 -3.04 -15.07
C GLY A 104 -8.11 -1.54 -15.11
N TRP A 105 -9.03 -0.72 -15.63
CA TRP A 105 -8.88 0.73 -15.69
C TRP A 105 -8.89 1.40 -14.32
N MET A 106 -9.80 0.99 -13.42
CA MET A 106 -9.79 1.46 -12.05
C MET A 106 -8.51 1.07 -11.31
N PHE A 107 -8.01 -0.15 -11.54
CA PHE A 107 -6.75 -0.60 -10.96
C PHE A 107 -5.56 0.24 -11.46
N LEU A 108 -5.48 0.54 -12.76
CA LEU A 108 -4.43 1.38 -13.31
C LEU A 108 -4.44 2.78 -12.68
N CYS A 109 -5.60 3.43 -12.63
CA CYS A 109 -5.75 4.74 -11.98
C CYS A 109 -5.30 4.70 -10.52
N ALA A 110 -5.70 3.67 -9.77
CA ALA A 110 -5.29 3.50 -8.37
C ALA A 110 -3.77 3.32 -8.23
N LYS A 111 -3.11 2.58 -9.13
CA LYS A 111 -1.65 2.40 -9.11
C LYS A 111 -0.91 3.68 -9.47
N ILE A 112 -1.44 4.49 -10.39
CA ILE A 112 -0.88 5.82 -10.71
C ILE A 112 -0.97 6.74 -9.49
N ALA A 113 -2.15 6.82 -8.85
CA ALA A 113 -2.34 7.62 -7.65
C ALA A 113 -1.40 7.17 -6.51
N SER A 114 -1.28 5.86 -6.28
CA SER A 114 -0.36 5.30 -5.29
C SER A 114 1.11 5.62 -5.58
N ALA A 115 1.54 5.56 -6.84
CA ALA A 115 2.90 5.93 -7.24
C ALA A 115 3.16 7.44 -7.02
N ALA A 116 2.18 8.30 -7.32
CA ALA A 116 2.26 9.72 -7.05
C ALA A 116 2.38 10.01 -5.53
N THR A 117 1.56 9.35 -4.70
CA THR A 117 1.66 9.45 -3.24
C THR A 117 3.03 9.02 -2.73
N ALA A 118 3.60 7.94 -3.26
CA ALA A 118 4.94 7.48 -2.89
C ALA A 118 6.03 8.47 -3.28
N ALA A 119 5.96 9.03 -4.49
CA ALA A 119 6.91 10.03 -4.97
C ALA A 119 6.84 11.34 -4.15
N LEU A 120 5.64 11.81 -3.82
CA LEU A 120 5.44 12.96 -2.93
C LEU A 120 5.97 12.67 -1.52
N GLY A 121 5.64 11.49 -0.97
CA GLY A 121 6.17 11.00 0.30
C GLY A 121 7.69 11.09 0.36
N PHE A 122 8.36 10.47 -0.62
CA PHE A 122 9.82 10.48 -0.71
C PHE A 122 10.38 11.90 -0.88
N ALA A 123 9.78 12.71 -1.76
CA ALA A 123 10.24 14.07 -2.01
C ALA A 123 10.22 14.94 -0.75
N GLY A 124 9.15 14.87 0.06
CA GLY A 124 9.10 15.64 1.30
C GLY A 124 10.06 15.12 2.38
N TYR A 125 10.25 13.80 2.51
CA TYR A 125 11.30 13.27 3.39
C TYR A 125 12.70 13.70 2.96
N LEU A 126 12.98 13.69 1.64
CA LEU A 126 14.27 14.12 1.10
C LEU A 126 14.52 15.62 1.35
N LEU A 127 13.54 16.47 1.07
CA LEU A 127 13.62 17.90 1.33
C LEU A 127 13.84 18.21 2.81
N HIS A 128 13.10 17.53 3.69
CA HIS A 128 13.25 17.66 5.13
C HIS A 128 14.65 17.23 5.60
N LEU A 129 15.17 16.11 5.08
CA LEU A 129 16.52 15.62 5.40
C LEU A 129 17.61 16.61 4.95
N LEU A 130 17.43 17.27 3.81
CA LEU A 130 18.36 18.28 3.30
C LEU A 130 18.16 19.66 3.95
N GLY A 131 17.14 19.84 4.80
CA GLY A 131 16.80 21.13 5.39
C GLY A 131 16.31 22.17 4.37
N ILE A 132 15.84 21.73 3.19
CA ILE A 132 15.41 22.61 2.10
C ILE A 132 13.91 22.82 2.20
N THR A 133 13.49 24.05 2.52
CA THR A 133 12.07 24.44 2.62
C THR A 133 11.62 25.36 1.49
N SER A 134 12.54 25.87 0.68
CA SER A 134 12.27 26.88 -0.37
C SER A 134 11.82 26.30 -1.71
N ILE A 135 11.97 24.99 -1.91
CA ILE A 135 11.65 24.31 -3.18
C ILE A 135 10.33 23.56 -3.02
N SER A 136 9.41 23.74 -3.97
CA SER A 136 8.16 22.98 -4.02
C SER A 136 8.44 21.48 -4.15
N MET A 137 7.68 20.66 -3.42
CA MET A 137 7.81 19.20 -3.42
C MET A 137 7.43 18.56 -4.78
N ILE A 138 6.50 19.17 -5.51
CA ILE A 138 5.91 18.59 -6.73
C ILE A 138 6.95 18.35 -7.85
N PRO A 139 7.81 19.31 -8.25
CA PRO A 139 8.86 19.06 -9.23
C PRO A 139 9.77 17.90 -8.88
N ILE A 140 10.18 17.78 -7.61
CA ILE A 140 11.07 16.70 -7.14
C ILE A 140 10.36 15.35 -7.24
N ALA A 141 9.10 15.26 -6.80
CA ALA A 141 8.30 14.06 -6.93
C ALA A 141 8.15 13.61 -8.40
N VAL A 142 7.90 14.56 -9.31
CA VAL A 142 7.83 14.28 -10.76
C VAL A 142 9.17 13.79 -11.29
N SER A 143 10.29 14.42 -10.93
CA SER A 143 11.63 13.99 -11.32
C SER A 143 11.94 12.57 -10.84
N ILE A 144 11.58 12.23 -9.59
CA ILE A 144 11.75 10.87 -9.05
C ILE A 144 10.91 9.86 -9.83
N ALA A 145 9.65 10.18 -10.13
CA ALA A 145 8.78 9.31 -10.89
C ALA A 145 9.33 9.04 -12.31
N ILE A 146 9.82 10.08 -12.99
CA ILE A 146 10.47 9.96 -14.31
C ILE A 146 11.73 9.12 -14.20
N LEU A 147 12.60 9.38 -13.23
CA LEU A 147 13.84 8.64 -13.02
C LEU A 147 13.58 7.14 -12.80
N LEU A 148 12.65 6.80 -11.91
CA LEU A 148 12.27 5.42 -11.65
C LEU A 148 11.65 4.76 -12.89
N THR A 149 10.86 5.51 -13.66
CA THR A 149 10.29 5.02 -14.92
C THR A 149 11.39 4.69 -15.93
N LEU A 150 12.35 5.60 -16.13
CA LEU A 150 13.49 5.38 -17.03
C LEU A 150 14.32 4.17 -16.60
N LEU A 151 14.60 4.06 -15.30
CA LEU A 151 15.36 2.94 -14.73
C LEU A 151 14.63 1.59 -14.90
N VAL A 152 13.30 1.56 -14.80
CA VAL A 152 12.50 0.37 -15.12
C VAL A 152 12.54 0.07 -16.62
N LEU A 153 12.44 1.09 -17.48
CA LEU A 153 12.54 0.93 -18.95
C LEU A 153 13.93 0.47 -19.41
N SER A 154 15.00 0.81 -18.68
CA SER A 154 16.35 0.31 -18.94
C SER A 154 16.53 -1.19 -18.62
N GLY A 155 15.48 -1.88 -18.16
CA GLY A 155 15.48 -3.33 -18.00
C GLY A 155 15.92 -3.82 -16.63
N LEU A 156 15.78 -2.99 -15.57
CA LEU A 156 15.92 -3.50 -14.21
C LEU A 156 14.90 -4.61 -13.95
N LYS A 157 15.40 -5.85 -13.92
CA LYS A 157 14.60 -7.00 -13.52
C LYS A 157 14.24 -6.83 -12.04
N LYS A 158 12.96 -6.99 -11.70
CA LYS A 158 12.51 -6.99 -10.32
C LYS A 158 13.29 -8.05 -9.54
N SER A 159 14.19 -7.60 -8.67
CA SER A 159 14.96 -8.51 -7.82
C SER A 159 14.16 -8.78 -6.55
N ASN A 160 13.70 -10.02 -6.38
CA ASN A 160 13.07 -10.47 -5.13
C ASN A 160 14.00 -10.24 -3.93
N LEU A 161 15.31 -10.36 -4.13
CA LEU A 161 16.31 -10.08 -3.10
C LEU A 161 16.34 -8.59 -2.72
N ALA A 162 16.30 -7.68 -3.69
CA ALA A 162 16.25 -6.25 -3.40
C ALA A 162 14.99 -5.88 -2.61
N ASN A 163 13.82 -6.40 -3.00
CA ASN A 163 12.58 -6.19 -2.24
C ASN A 163 12.71 -6.73 -0.81
N LEU A 164 13.24 -7.95 -0.64
CA LEU A 164 13.44 -8.55 0.68
C LEU A 164 14.35 -7.68 1.56
N ILE A 165 15.49 -7.22 1.03
CA ILE A 165 16.44 -6.38 1.77
C ILE A 165 15.77 -5.06 2.19
N ILE A 166 15.13 -4.35 1.26
CA ILE A 166 14.50 -3.06 1.53
C ILE A 166 13.42 -3.22 2.60
N VAL A 167 12.51 -4.19 2.45
CA VAL A 167 11.43 -4.43 3.40
C VAL A 167 11.96 -4.83 4.76
N SER A 168 13.00 -5.68 4.81
CA SER A 168 13.60 -6.10 6.08
C SER A 168 14.19 -4.90 6.83
N ILE A 169 14.93 -4.03 6.13
CA ILE A 169 15.47 -2.79 6.70
C ILE A 169 14.34 -1.90 7.21
N THR A 170 13.28 -1.72 6.42
CA THR A 170 12.11 -0.92 6.82
C THR A 170 11.45 -1.48 8.08
N LEU A 171 11.22 -2.79 8.15
CA LEU A 171 10.62 -3.43 9.32
C LEU A 171 11.52 -3.30 10.56
N ILE A 172 12.83 -3.49 10.42
CA ILE A 172 13.79 -3.32 11.53
C ILE A 172 13.76 -1.88 12.04
N SER A 173 13.76 -0.90 11.13
CA SER A 173 13.67 0.53 11.48
C SER A 173 12.39 0.85 12.26
N LEU A 174 11.23 0.38 11.79
CA LEU A 174 9.94 0.61 12.45
C LEU A 174 9.84 -0.11 13.79
N ILE A 175 10.34 -1.36 13.89
CA ILE A 175 10.40 -2.08 15.17
C ILE A 175 11.29 -1.33 16.16
N THR A 176 12.44 -0.83 15.70
CA THR A 176 13.36 -0.05 16.54
C THR A 176 12.70 1.23 17.02
N PHE A 177 11.99 1.95 16.14
CA PHE A 177 11.20 3.13 16.50
C PHE A 177 10.13 2.83 17.54
N VAL A 178 9.38 1.73 17.39
CA VAL A 178 8.37 1.33 18.37
C VAL A 178 9.02 1.01 19.72
N LEU A 179 10.08 0.20 19.73
CA LEU A 179 10.76 -0.21 20.96
C LEU A 179 11.42 0.97 21.68
N SER A 180 12.00 1.92 20.96
CA SER A 180 12.62 3.12 21.56
C SER A 180 11.58 4.11 22.10
N GLY A 181 10.38 4.12 21.52
CA GLY A 181 9.28 4.98 21.97
C GLY A 181 8.45 4.43 23.13
N LEU A 182 8.44 3.11 23.35
CA LEU A 182 7.69 2.48 24.45
C LEU A 182 8.03 3.05 25.85
N PRO A 183 9.30 3.26 26.24
CA PRO A 183 9.63 3.85 27.54
C PRO A 183 9.01 5.24 27.75
N HIS A 184 8.93 6.04 26.68
CA HIS A 184 8.33 7.38 26.72
C HIS A 184 6.81 7.32 26.93
N LEU A 185 6.16 6.33 26.33
CA LEU A 185 4.73 6.07 26.52
C LEU A 185 4.43 5.68 27.97
N PHE A 186 5.26 4.82 28.57
CA PHE A 186 5.06 4.40 29.96
C PHE A 186 5.39 5.50 30.99
N SER A 187 6.29 6.44 30.66
CA SER A 187 6.70 7.51 31.58
C SER A 187 5.78 8.73 31.55
N MET A 188 5.35 9.18 30.36
CA MET A 188 4.47 10.36 30.22
C MET A 188 2.98 10.04 30.25
N GLY A 189 2.62 8.76 30.15
CA GLY A 189 1.22 8.34 29.97
C GLY A 189 0.70 8.73 28.58
N LEU A 190 -0.61 8.97 28.48
CA LEU A 190 -1.30 9.22 27.20
C LEU A 190 -1.96 10.62 27.14
N PRO A 191 -1.23 11.73 27.39
CA PRO A 191 -1.82 13.07 27.39
C PRO A 191 -2.32 13.46 25.99
N HIS A 192 -1.57 13.09 24.95
CA HIS A 192 -1.93 13.32 23.54
C HIS A 192 -3.11 12.47 23.04
N PHE A 193 -3.65 11.56 23.86
CA PHE A 193 -4.88 10.81 23.52
C PHE A 193 -6.14 11.49 24.03
N LYS A 194 -6.03 12.69 24.63
CA LYS A 194 -7.17 13.45 25.16
C LYS A 194 -7.24 14.82 24.48
N PRO A 195 -8.35 15.15 23.80
CA PRO A 195 -9.53 14.30 23.58
C PRO A 195 -9.27 13.21 22.53
N PHE A 196 -9.79 11.99 22.76
CA PHE A 196 -9.52 10.86 21.86
C PHE A 196 -10.19 11.00 20.50
N PHE A 197 -11.42 11.55 20.51
CA PHE A 197 -12.09 12.07 19.33
C PHE A 197 -12.01 13.59 19.38
N PRO A 198 -11.60 14.27 18.28
CA PRO A 198 -11.57 15.73 18.24
C PRO A 198 -12.94 16.31 18.59
N THR A 199 -13.00 17.17 19.61
CA THR A 199 -14.25 17.70 20.19
C THR A 199 -14.82 18.92 19.44
N ALA A 200 -14.13 19.40 18.40
CA ALA A 200 -14.59 20.53 17.61
C ALA A 200 -15.46 20.08 16.42
N ALA A 201 -16.77 20.39 16.51
CA ALA A 201 -17.79 20.37 15.45
C ALA A 201 -18.52 19.01 15.17
N PRO A 202 -19.70 19.02 14.50
CA PRO A 202 -20.57 17.84 14.32
C PRO A 202 -20.02 16.75 13.38
N SER A 203 -18.71 16.75 13.14
CA SER A 203 -17.99 16.00 12.10
C SER A 203 -17.07 14.90 12.63
N GLY A 204 -17.02 14.61 13.95
CA GLY A 204 -16.13 13.59 14.52
C GLY A 204 -16.27 12.21 13.85
N LEU A 205 -17.50 11.74 13.66
CA LEU A 205 -17.76 10.46 12.96
C LEU A 205 -17.38 10.54 11.47
N ARG A 206 -17.67 11.67 10.80
CA ARG A 206 -17.33 11.88 9.38
C ARG A 206 -15.81 11.84 9.16
N ASN A 207 -15.06 12.53 10.01
CA ASN A 207 -13.59 12.56 9.95
C ASN A 207 -13.00 11.20 10.26
N PHE A 208 -13.54 10.49 11.25
CA PHE A 208 -13.15 9.11 11.56
C PHE A 208 -13.36 8.16 10.37
N LEU A 209 -14.52 8.23 9.71
CA LEU A 209 -14.80 7.41 8.53
C LEU A 209 -13.92 7.80 7.33
N TYR A 210 -13.62 9.09 7.16
CA TYR A 210 -12.70 9.56 6.13
C TYR A 210 -11.27 9.07 6.38
N ALA A 211 -10.77 9.17 7.61
CA ALA A 211 -9.47 8.63 8.02
C ALA A 211 -9.41 7.10 7.85
N THR A 212 -10.52 6.40 8.13
CA THR A 212 -10.65 4.95 7.87
C THR A 212 -10.51 4.65 6.37
N ALA A 213 -11.16 5.43 5.51
CA ALA A 213 -11.03 5.27 4.05
C ALA A 213 -9.60 5.53 3.56
N LEU A 214 -8.90 6.54 4.11
CA LEU A 214 -7.49 6.80 3.82
C LEU A 214 -6.60 5.62 4.25
N MET A 215 -6.82 5.09 5.46
CA MET A 215 -6.07 3.95 5.96
C MET A 215 -6.38 2.64 5.21
N PHE A 216 -7.60 2.48 4.68
CA PHE A 216 -7.93 1.31 3.85
C PHE A 216 -7.00 1.22 2.64
N VAL A 217 -6.69 2.36 2.00
CA VAL A 217 -5.75 2.42 0.87
C VAL A 217 -4.38 1.85 1.25
N ALA A 218 -3.90 2.12 2.48
CA ALA A 218 -2.63 1.59 2.96
C ALA A 218 -2.58 0.06 2.99
N TYR A 219 -3.72 -0.62 3.19
CA TYR A 219 -3.78 -2.09 3.21
C TYR A 219 -3.95 -2.73 1.83
N THR A 220 -4.34 -1.98 0.80
CA THR A 220 -4.60 -2.53 -0.56
C THR A 220 -3.38 -3.20 -1.21
N GLY A 221 -2.17 -3.01 -0.67
CA GLY A 221 -0.95 -3.68 -1.12
C GLY A 221 -1.03 -5.22 -1.10
N TYR A 222 -1.96 -5.83 -0.35
CA TYR A 222 -2.21 -7.28 -0.42
C TYR A 222 -2.53 -7.75 -1.85
N ALA A 223 -3.12 -6.88 -2.69
CA ALA A 223 -3.51 -7.20 -4.06
C ALA A 223 -2.29 -7.61 -4.90
N ARG A 224 -1.08 -7.16 -4.54
CA ARG A 224 0.14 -7.63 -5.20
C ARG A 224 0.28 -9.15 -5.08
N ILE A 225 0.00 -9.72 -3.92
CA ILE A 225 0.07 -11.18 -3.69
C ILE A 225 -0.95 -11.90 -4.56
N ALA A 226 -2.19 -11.38 -4.64
CA ALA A 226 -3.24 -11.96 -5.48
C ALA A 226 -2.86 -12.01 -6.96
N THR A 227 -2.01 -11.09 -7.44
CA THR A 227 -1.51 -11.11 -8.83
C THR A 227 -0.32 -12.04 -9.08
N LEU A 228 0.24 -12.69 -8.05
CA LEU A 228 1.41 -13.57 -8.17
C LEU A 228 1.05 -15.05 -8.40
N GLY A 229 -0.14 -15.33 -8.95
CA GLY A 229 -0.66 -16.70 -9.16
C GLY A 229 0.33 -17.64 -9.88
N GLU A 230 1.11 -17.09 -10.80
CA GLU A 230 2.07 -17.86 -11.61
C GLU A 230 3.49 -17.85 -11.04
N GLU A 231 3.81 -16.98 -10.07
CA GLU A 231 5.14 -16.88 -9.45
C GLU A 231 5.22 -17.59 -8.09
N VAL A 232 4.08 -17.84 -7.44
CA VAL A 232 3.98 -18.47 -6.12
C VAL A 232 3.92 -20.00 -6.21
N LYS A 233 4.73 -20.68 -5.39
CA LYS A 233 4.67 -22.13 -5.17
C LYS A 233 3.35 -22.47 -4.49
N ASN A 234 2.66 -23.55 -4.91
CA ASN A 234 1.38 -23.96 -4.31
C ASN A 234 0.39 -22.80 -4.10
N PRO A 235 0.01 -22.05 -5.16
CA PRO A 235 -0.70 -20.77 -5.03
C PRO A 235 -2.05 -20.91 -4.30
N LYS A 236 -2.74 -22.05 -4.47
CA LYS A 236 -3.97 -22.42 -3.76
C LYS A 236 -3.86 -22.29 -2.23
N ARG A 237 -2.68 -22.57 -1.67
CA ARG A 237 -2.43 -22.55 -0.22
C ARG A 237 -1.65 -21.32 0.20
N PHE A 238 -0.60 -20.96 -0.54
CA PHE A 238 0.32 -19.90 -0.12
C PHE A 238 -0.21 -18.49 -0.37
N ILE A 239 -1.07 -18.25 -1.38
CA ILE A 239 -1.64 -16.91 -1.60
C ILE A 239 -2.56 -16.49 -0.45
N PRO A 240 -3.57 -17.29 -0.04
CA PRO A 240 -4.41 -16.92 1.10
C PRO A 240 -3.61 -16.73 2.39
N GLN A 241 -2.67 -17.64 2.66
CA GLN A 241 -1.81 -17.55 3.84
C GLN A 241 -0.93 -16.29 3.85
N ALA A 242 -0.29 -15.97 2.71
CA ALA A 242 0.54 -14.78 2.60
C ALA A 242 -0.28 -13.49 2.78
N ILE A 243 -1.47 -13.42 2.19
CA ILE A 243 -2.37 -12.26 2.34
C ILE A 243 -2.74 -12.04 3.81
N ILE A 244 -3.18 -13.08 4.51
CA ILE A 244 -3.56 -13.00 5.92
C ILE A 244 -2.34 -12.58 6.76
N LEU A 245 -1.20 -13.22 6.55
CA LEU A 245 0.03 -12.92 7.31
C LEU A 245 0.50 -11.48 7.09
N THR A 246 0.49 -11.01 5.85
CA THR A 246 0.82 -9.63 5.49
C THR A 246 -0.14 -8.63 6.16
N LEU A 247 -1.44 -8.90 6.18
CA LEU A 247 -2.43 -8.02 6.81
C LEU A 247 -2.28 -7.98 8.34
N ILE A 248 -2.08 -9.12 8.99
CA ILE A 248 -1.89 -9.18 10.45
C ILE A 248 -0.61 -8.43 10.84
N ILE A 249 0.52 -8.73 10.18
CA ILE A 249 1.80 -8.08 10.49
C ILE A 249 1.70 -6.56 10.29
N SER A 250 1.13 -6.11 9.17
CA SER A 250 0.99 -4.68 8.90
C SER A 250 0.00 -3.98 9.84
N ALA A 251 -1.11 -4.63 10.22
CA ALA A 251 -2.06 -4.07 11.19
C ALA A 251 -1.44 -3.86 12.56
N VAL A 252 -0.76 -4.89 13.10
CA VAL A 252 -0.05 -4.79 14.38
C VAL A 252 1.01 -3.69 14.33
N LEU A 253 1.81 -3.66 13.26
CA LEU A 253 2.86 -2.67 13.08
C LEU A 253 2.30 -1.24 13.01
N TYR A 254 1.24 -1.02 12.23
CA TYR A 254 0.65 0.31 12.07
C TYR A 254 0.01 0.83 13.35
N ILE A 255 -0.68 -0.04 14.09
CA ILE A 255 -1.23 0.32 15.41
C ILE A 255 -0.09 0.70 16.36
N ALA A 256 0.97 -0.09 16.43
CA ALA A 256 2.11 0.20 17.30
C ALA A 256 2.81 1.51 16.93
N VAL A 257 3.06 1.75 15.64
CA VAL A 257 3.68 2.99 15.16
C VAL A 257 2.77 4.19 15.44
N ALA A 258 1.48 4.11 15.16
CA ALA A 258 0.54 5.22 15.40
C ALA A 258 0.45 5.54 16.90
N VAL A 259 0.35 4.53 17.76
CA VAL A 259 0.29 4.72 19.21
C VAL A 259 1.55 5.40 19.73
N VAL A 260 2.73 4.92 19.32
CA VAL A 260 4.01 5.49 19.75
C VAL A 260 4.19 6.91 19.19
N ALA A 261 3.90 7.13 17.90
CA ALA A 261 4.05 8.44 17.27
C ALA A 261 3.16 9.51 17.92
N ILE A 262 1.88 9.19 18.15
CA ILE A 262 0.95 10.12 18.84
C ILE A 262 1.40 10.37 20.28
N SER A 263 1.88 9.34 20.98
CA SER A 263 2.32 9.49 22.37
C SER A 263 3.53 10.40 22.52
N ILE A 264 4.44 10.42 21.55
CA ILE A 264 5.69 11.22 21.61
C ILE A 264 5.48 12.63 21.09
N VAL A 265 4.81 12.78 19.94
CA VAL A 265 4.79 14.06 19.20
C VAL A 265 3.39 14.69 19.11
N GLY A 266 2.32 13.94 19.41
CA GLY A 266 0.94 14.39 19.20
C GLY A 266 0.50 14.41 17.73
N GLU A 267 -0.81 14.54 17.49
CA GLU A 267 -1.39 14.48 16.14
C GLU A 267 -0.97 15.65 15.22
N ASP A 268 -0.84 16.86 15.76
CA ASP A 268 -0.55 18.07 14.97
C ASP A 268 0.83 18.01 14.32
N HIS A 269 1.85 17.65 15.11
CA HIS A 269 3.21 17.49 14.61
C HIS A 269 3.33 16.25 13.71
N LEU A 270 2.54 15.20 13.95
CA LEU A 270 2.52 14.02 13.09
C LEU A 270 1.90 14.33 11.71
N SER A 271 0.86 15.17 11.66
CA SER A 271 0.30 15.63 10.39
C SER A 271 1.25 16.54 9.64
N GLN A 272 1.94 17.44 10.35
CA GLN A 272 2.97 18.30 9.77
C GLN A 272 4.19 17.50 9.30
N ALA A 273 4.54 16.40 9.97
CA ALA A 273 5.60 15.52 9.52
C ALA A 273 5.21 14.68 8.28
N ALA A 274 3.92 14.57 7.96
CA ALA A 274 3.44 13.84 6.80
C ALA A 274 3.73 14.64 5.52
N PRO A 275 4.62 14.16 4.62
CA PRO A 275 5.09 14.93 3.45
C PRO A 275 3.99 15.51 2.56
N VAL A 276 2.86 14.79 2.48
CA VAL A 276 1.76 15.08 1.54
C VAL A 276 0.77 16.10 2.13
N ALA A 277 0.81 16.37 3.43
CA ALA A 277 -0.08 17.34 4.07
C ALA A 277 0.15 18.77 3.55
N PHE A 278 1.38 19.12 3.17
CA PHE A 278 1.74 20.45 2.66
C PHE A 278 1.31 20.74 1.22
N SER A 279 0.95 19.73 0.42
CA SER A 279 0.69 19.94 -1.03
C SER A 279 -0.76 20.23 -1.40
N VAL A 280 -1.69 20.22 -0.43
CA VAL A 280 -3.14 20.40 -0.67
C VAL A 280 -3.70 21.61 0.09
N SER A 281 -2.84 22.42 0.71
CA SER A 281 -3.17 23.72 1.32
C SER A 281 -2.56 24.84 0.48
#